data_AF-A0A356UCH8-F1
#
_entry.id   AF-A0A356UCH8-F1
#
_cell.length_a   1.000
_cell.length_b   1.000
_cell.length_c   1.000
_cell.angle_alpha   90.00
_cell.angle_beta   90.00
_cell.angle_gamma   90.00
#
_symmetry.space_group_name_H-M   'P 1'
#
loop_
_entity.id
_entity.type
_entity.pdbx_description
1 polymer ?
#
loop_
_entity_poly.entity_id
_entity_poly.type
_entity_poly.pdbx_seq_one_letter_code
_entity_poly.pdbx_strand_id
1 'polypeptide(L)'
;MSGLSQKRRKNVPKHKKPMFWVIIVAMVAVVAVVAGLINQPAGSITYENDKYGFSMILPKDFADKVNVGEEGNFVFFTYKEIQDMHSDGILGVVGRIEIYDKKETTKNQIKELADMYNLKYLGENEKYYFGWAHATDVQIPPNASDEIKENYRALEEEFDQVIKTFKIKNGFKNEIVSVVEDFGSKLQLVPLVAPEDEVAKSIQENYSDLVAPALIEKWTNDPQNAPGRVGSSPWPDRIEVLKVDRVSKDEYEVKGNIVEITSVEIINGGAAAKRPVTLVMKKIDGHWLISELTMGQYERNTSSLGDDDYSLVVGKQTISLNSQDIQQIYKTLGKPISETEEVLGSNADTFTGSRIKTLKYEDIEIKLFSPKDNPSAYWIMLMDVTGSDIQTPRGIAIGSTLEQLKKAYSNLAVVPEDRIDKSTYTYRVGKYEEFKHMEYTVKDGIVTQIRLYIEMP
;
A
#
# COMPACT_ATOMS: atom_id res chain seq x y z
N MET A 1 75.17 17.32 34.39
CA MET A 1 74.83 16.36 33.32
C MET A 1 73.32 16.15 33.40
N SER A 2 72.54 16.96 32.66
CA SER A 2 71.88 16.61 31.38
C SER A 2 70.89 15.45 31.54
N GLY A 3 69.61 15.49 31.22
CA GLY A 3 68.67 16.38 30.52
C GLY A 3 67.35 15.57 30.44
N LEU A 4 66.16 16.20 30.43
CA LEU A 4 65.23 16.24 29.27
C LEU A 4 65.05 14.87 28.54
N SER A 5 63.87 14.37 28.14
CA SER A 5 62.56 14.95 27.86
C SER A 5 61.57 13.84 27.44
N GLN A 6 60.29 14.09 27.71
CA GLN A 6 59.05 13.60 27.06
C GLN A 6 59.18 12.88 25.69
N LYS A 7 58.34 11.85 25.46
CA LYS A 7 57.05 12.06 24.75
C LYS A 7 56.07 10.86 24.79
N ARG A 8 54.82 11.25 25.03
CA ARG A 8 53.53 10.54 25.01
C ARG A 8 53.31 9.64 23.80
N ARG A 9 52.48 8.58 23.96
CA ARG A 9 51.20 8.43 23.25
C ARG A 9 50.27 7.40 23.93
N LYS A 10 48.98 7.70 23.83
CA LYS A 10 47.84 7.14 24.55
C LYS A 10 47.59 5.66 24.24
N ASN A 11 47.16 4.91 25.27
CA ASN A 11 46.47 3.64 25.15
C ASN A 11 45.15 3.81 24.38
N VAL A 12 44.96 2.99 23.34
CA VAL A 12 43.64 2.59 22.84
C VAL A 12 43.62 1.06 22.87
N PRO A 13 42.63 0.40 23.50
CA PRO A 13 42.59 -1.05 23.54
C PRO A 13 42.06 -1.65 22.22
N LYS A 14 42.73 -2.74 21.84
CA LYS A 14 42.38 -3.78 20.86
C LYS A 14 40.87 -3.98 20.62
N HIS A 15 40.47 -3.91 19.36
CA HIS A 15 39.48 -4.85 18.83
C HIS A 15 40.21 -5.93 18.02
N LYS A 16 40.53 -7.03 18.70
CA LYS A 16 40.50 -8.34 18.04
C LYS A 16 39.04 -8.78 18.07
N LYS A 17 38.48 -9.17 16.94
CA LYS A 17 37.52 -10.28 16.95
C LYS A 17 37.85 -11.28 15.84
N PRO A 18 37.65 -12.58 16.11
CA PRO A 18 38.19 -13.66 15.31
C PRO A 18 37.12 -14.34 14.44
N MET A 19 37.58 -14.96 13.35
CA MET A 19 37.10 -16.25 12.84
C MET A 19 35.60 -16.34 12.49
N PHE A 20 35.28 -16.02 11.23
CA PHE A 20 34.01 -16.41 10.62
C PHE A 20 33.99 -17.94 10.47
N TRP A 21 32.93 -18.54 10.99
CA TRP A 21 32.62 -19.95 10.83
C TRP A 21 32.23 -20.23 9.38
N VAL A 22 32.84 -21.26 8.81
CA VAL A 22 32.36 -21.96 7.61
C VAL A 22 30.99 -22.54 7.95
N ILE A 23 29.93 -22.03 7.32
CA ILE A 23 28.67 -22.74 7.19
C ILE A 23 28.33 -22.77 5.71
N ILE A 24 28.59 -23.94 5.12
CA ILE A 24 27.99 -24.37 3.86
C ILE A 24 26.48 -24.43 4.07
N VAL A 25 25.72 -23.60 3.36
CA VAL A 25 24.32 -23.90 3.06
C VAL A 25 24.21 -24.13 1.57
N ALA A 26 24.31 -25.40 1.19
CA ALA A 26 23.75 -25.86 -0.06
C ALA A 26 22.22 -25.92 0.10
N MET A 27 21.52 -25.32 -0.87
CA MET A 27 20.21 -25.72 -1.44
C MET A 27 19.03 -24.72 -1.39
N VAL A 28 18.61 -24.42 -2.63
CA VAL A 28 17.27 -24.11 -3.17
C VAL A 28 16.78 -22.66 -3.07
N ALA A 29 17.25 -21.83 -4.01
CA ALA A 29 16.30 -21.20 -4.91
C ALA A 29 16.42 -21.95 -6.25
N VAL A 30 15.30 -22.31 -6.87
CA VAL A 30 15.30 -22.95 -8.19
C VAL A 30 15.84 -21.94 -9.21
N VAL A 31 17.16 -21.94 -9.43
CA VAL A 31 17.80 -21.20 -10.52
C VAL A 31 17.60 -22.03 -11.77
N ALA A 32 16.56 -21.71 -12.53
CA ALA A 32 16.32 -22.36 -13.80
C ALA A 32 17.33 -21.82 -14.83
N VAL A 33 18.43 -22.54 -15.04
CA VAL A 33 19.25 -22.39 -16.25
C VAL A 33 18.43 -22.98 -17.40
N VAL A 34 17.57 -22.16 -18.00
CA VAL A 34 16.73 -22.60 -19.12
C VAL A 34 17.53 -22.42 -20.41
N ALA A 35 17.76 -23.52 -21.13
CA ALA A 35 18.19 -23.48 -22.53
C ALA A 35 17.01 -22.97 -23.39
N GLY A 36 16.78 -21.66 -23.39
CA GLY A 36 15.63 -21.01 -24.04
C GLY A 36 15.94 -20.57 -25.47
N LEU A 37 15.19 -21.12 -26.44
CA LEU A 37 15.20 -20.77 -27.86
C LEU A 37 14.54 -19.39 -28.13
N ILE A 38 15.20 -18.27 -27.79
CA ILE A 38 14.83 -16.94 -28.31
C ILE A 38 16.11 -16.13 -28.56
N ASN A 39 16.50 -15.94 -29.83
CA ASN A 39 17.55 -15.02 -30.31
C ASN A 39 18.86 -14.95 -29.48
N GLN A 40 19.28 -16.06 -28.90
CA GLN A 40 20.56 -16.17 -28.18
C GLN A 40 21.67 -16.61 -29.14
N PRO A 41 22.92 -16.10 -29.00
CA PRO A 41 24.06 -16.65 -29.74
C PRO A 41 24.14 -18.16 -29.47
N ALA A 42 24.35 -18.95 -30.53
CA ALA A 42 24.44 -20.40 -30.42
C ALA A 42 25.47 -20.79 -29.33
N GLY A 43 25.06 -21.63 -28.37
CA GLY A 43 25.94 -22.06 -27.27
C GLY A 43 26.04 -21.07 -26.11
N SER A 44 24.96 -20.37 -25.75
CA SER A 44 24.87 -19.58 -24.52
C SER A 44 23.69 -20.04 -23.65
N ILE A 45 23.75 -19.74 -22.35
CA ILE A 45 22.69 -20.01 -21.37
C ILE A 45 22.21 -18.70 -20.76
N THR A 46 20.94 -18.62 -20.38
CA THR A 46 20.43 -17.49 -19.62
C THR A 46 20.54 -17.78 -18.12
N TYR A 47 21.26 -16.93 -17.39
CA TYR A 47 21.22 -16.89 -15.94
C TYR A 47 20.11 -15.96 -15.49
N GLU A 48 19.18 -16.47 -14.68
CA GLU A 48 18.05 -15.73 -14.16
C GLU A 48 18.12 -15.65 -12.63
N ASN A 49 18.01 -14.43 -12.10
CA ASN A 49 17.91 -14.18 -10.67
C ASN A 49 16.54 -13.56 -10.36
N ASP A 50 15.56 -14.41 -10.09
CA ASP A 50 14.18 -13.97 -9.80
C ASP A 50 14.05 -13.28 -8.45
N LYS A 51 14.95 -13.57 -7.51
CA LYS A 51 14.98 -12.98 -6.16
C LYS A 51 15.22 -11.47 -6.20
N TYR A 52 16.18 -11.03 -7.01
CA TYR A 52 16.55 -9.62 -7.12
C TYR A 52 16.04 -8.96 -8.42
N GLY A 53 15.54 -9.73 -9.38
CA GLY A 53 14.95 -9.21 -10.61
C GLY A 53 15.99 -8.82 -11.65
N PHE A 54 16.88 -9.74 -12.01
CA PHE A 54 17.79 -9.52 -13.13
C PHE A 54 18.11 -10.81 -13.89
N SER A 55 18.71 -10.65 -15.06
CA SER A 55 19.21 -11.75 -15.89
C SER A 55 20.46 -11.36 -16.67
N MET A 56 21.22 -12.36 -17.09
CA MET A 56 22.39 -12.23 -17.96
C MET A 56 22.46 -13.42 -18.91
N ILE A 57 23.18 -13.26 -20.01
CA ILE A 57 23.54 -14.33 -20.93
C ILE A 57 24.97 -14.75 -20.61
N LEU A 58 25.15 -16.03 -20.26
CA LEU A 58 26.46 -16.63 -20.06
C LEU A 58 26.83 -17.44 -21.31
N PRO A 59 27.95 -17.14 -21.98
CA PRO A 59 28.53 -18.06 -22.95
C PRO A 59 28.74 -19.43 -22.32
N LYS A 60 28.50 -20.53 -23.05
CA LYS A 60 28.61 -21.88 -22.51
C LYS A 60 30.01 -22.17 -21.98
N ASP A 61 31.05 -21.77 -22.71
CA ASP A 61 32.45 -21.97 -22.31
C ASP A 61 32.77 -21.25 -20.99
N PHE A 62 32.20 -20.05 -20.78
CA PHE A 62 32.31 -19.31 -19.52
C PHE A 62 31.57 -20.05 -18.39
N ALA A 63 30.31 -20.42 -18.61
CA ALA A 63 29.47 -21.11 -17.63
C ALA A 63 30.02 -22.48 -17.21
N ASP A 64 30.68 -23.20 -18.13
CA ASP A 64 31.29 -24.48 -17.85
C ASP A 64 32.51 -24.33 -16.92
N LYS A 65 33.20 -23.18 -16.94
CA LYS A 65 34.39 -22.89 -16.12
C LYS A 65 34.09 -22.19 -14.79
N VAL A 66 32.95 -21.52 -14.64
CA VAL A 66 32.62 -20.77 -13.41
C VAL A 66 31.50 -21.39 -12.58
N ASN A 67 31.58 -21.24 -11.27
CA ASN A 67 30.46 -21.40 -10.35
C ASN A 67 29.79 -20.03 -10.15
N VAL A 68 28.47 -20.01 -10.06
CA VAL A 68 27.69 -18.82 -9.69
C VAL A 68 27.08 -19.06 -8.31
N GLY A 69 27.42 -18.23 -7.34
CA GLY A 69 26.99 -18.36 -5.95
C GLY A 69 26.41 -17.07 -5.39
N GLU A 70 25.44 -17.18 -4.48
CA GLU A 70 24.90 -16.03 -3.74
C GLU A 70 25.38 -16.07 -2.29
N GLU A 71 25.86 -14.93 -1.78
CA GLU A 71 26.16 -14.74 -0.36
C GLU A 71 25.77 -13.33 0.07
N GLY A 72 24.90 -13.22 1.08
CA GLY A 72 24.38 -11.94 1.53
C GLY A 72 23.67 -11.17 0.39
N ASN A 73 24.20 -10.00 0.05
CA ASN A 73 23.73 -9.14 -1.02
C ASN A 73 24.64 -9.18 -2.26
N PHE A 74 25.43 -10.25 -2.41
CA PHE A 74 26.35 -10.45 -3.51
C PHE A 74 25.98 -11.68 -4.34
N VAL A 75 26.26 -11.60 -5.64
CA VAL A 75 26.32 -12.76 -6.55
C VAL A 75 27.74 -12.85 -7.11
N PHE A 76 28.43 -13.94 -6.81
CA PHE A 76 29.82 -14.18 -7.20
C PHE A 76 29.91 -15.12 -8.38
N PHE A 77 30.88 -14.85 -9.25
CA PHE A 77 31.32 -15.72 -10.33
C PHE A 77 32.72 -16.19 -9.99
N THR A 78 32.90 -17.49 -9.79
CA THR A 78 34.16 -18.04 -9.29
C THR A 78 34.71 -19.11 -10.23
N TYR A 79 35.99 -19.04 -10.56
CA TYR A 79 36.65 -20.02 -11.42
C TYR A 79 36.78 -21.36 -10.69
N LYS A 80 36.13 -22.40 -11.23
CA LYS A 80 36.06 -23.76 -10.65
C LYS A 80 37.44 -24.33 -10.33
N GLU A 81 38.38 -24.20 -11.26
CA GLU A 81 39.70 -24.83 -11.12
C GLU A 81 40.52 -24.21 -9.96
N ILE A 82 40.42 -22.90 -9.76
CA ILE A 82 41.05 -22.25 -8.59
C ILE A 82 40.34 -22.65 -7.30
N GLN A 83 39.02 -22.76 -7.29
CA GLN A 83 38.27 -23.22 -6.12
C GLN A 83 38.56 -24.67 -5.75
N ASP A 84 38.76 -25.55 -6.74
CA ASP A 84 39.10 -26.95 -6.51
C ASP A 84 40.49 -27.10 -5.89
N MET A 85 41.42 -26.19 -6.21
CA MET A 85 42.76 -26.12 -5.59
C MET A 85 42.73 -25.58 -4.16
N HIS A 86 41.75 -24.71 -3.85
CA HIS A 86 41.64 -23.98 -2.58
C HIS A 86 40.19 -23.98 -2.08
N SER A 87 39.81 -25.08 -1.42
CA SER A 87 38.44 -25.33 -0.95
C SER A 87 37.99 -24.44 0.21
N ASP A 88 38.85 -23.55 0.72
CA ASP A 88 38.50 -22.54 1.74
C ASP A 88 37.74 -21.34 1.16
N GLY A 89 37.61 -21.27 -0.17
CA GLY A 89 36.60 -20.44 -0.86
C GLY A 89 36.95 -18.96 -0.99
N ILE A 90 38.19 -18.57 -0.66
CA ILE A 90 38.63 -17.16 -0.65
C ILE A 90 39.17 -16.71 -2.03
N LEU A 91 39.47 -17.66 -2.93
CA LEU A 91 40.15 -17.41 -4.20
C LEU A 91 39.28 -17.76 -5.42
N GLY A 92 39.63 -17.18 -6.57
CA GLY A 92 39.04 -17.48 -7.86
C GLY A 92 37.83 -16.62 -8.23
N VAL A 93 37.46 -15.59 -7.47
CA VAL A 93 36.37 -14.67 -7.82
C VAL A 93 36.74 -13.84 -9.06
N VAL A 94 36.20 -14.19 -10.22
CA VAL A 94 36.43 -13.45 -11.46
C VAL A 94 35.63 -12.14 -11.50
N GLY A 95 34.50 -12.11 -10.80
CA GLY A 95 33.62 -10.96 -10.77
C GLY A 95 32.45 -11.14 -9.81
N ARG A 96 31.80 -10.02 -9.47
CA ARG A 96 30.62 -10.02 -8.61
C ARG A 96 29.61 -8.96 -9.01
N ILE A 97 28.35 -9.23 -8.68
CA ILE A 97 27.25 -8.27 -8.66
C ILE A 97 26.92 -7.95 -7.21
N GLU A 98 26.78 -6.67 -6.90
CA GLU A 98 26.38 -6.16 -5.60
C GLU A 98 24.96 -5.60 -5.69
N ILE A 99 24.11 -5.99 -4.75
CA ILE A 99 22.71 -5.58 -4.67
C ILE A 99 22.51 -4.75 -3.40
N TYR A 100 21.88 -3.58 -3.51
CA TYR A 100 21.65 -2.70 -2.36
C TYR A 100 20.17 -2.36 -2.23
N ASP A 101 19.56 -2.66 -1.07
CA ASP A 101 18.17 -2.29 -0.80
C ASP A 101 18.06 -0.77 -0.63
N LYS A 102 17.12 -0.17 -1.38
CA LYS A 102 16.86 1.28 -1.34
C LYS A 102 16.39 1.78 0.02
N LYS A 103 15.87 0.88 0.89
CA LYS A 103 15.50 1.22 2.27
C LYS A 103 16.71 1.39 3.18
N GLU A 104 17.83 0.75 2.85
CA GLU A 104 19.02 0.69 3.70
C GLU A 104 20.18 1.52 3.14
N THR A 105 20.15 1.80 1.83
CA THR A 105 21.21 2.49 1.11
C THR A 105 20.65 3.52 0.15
N THR A 106 21.38 4.63 -0.02
CA THR A 106 21.06 5.70 -0.97
C THR A 106 21.97 5.66 -2.20
N LYS A 107 21.51 6.24 -3.31
CA LYS A 107 22.30 6.36 -4.55
C LYS A 107 23.65 7.07 -4.35
N ASN A 108 23.72 8.05 -3.43
CA ASN A 108 24.96 8.75 -3.09
C ASN A 108 25.97 7.82 -2.39
N GLN A 109 25.50 6.99 -1.45
CA GLN A 109 26.37 6.01 -0.78
C GLN A 109 26.92 4.99 -1.78
N ILE A 110 26.15 4.58 -2.79
CA ILE A 110 26.66 3.70 -3.86
C ILE A 110 27.74 4.39 -4.70
N LYS A 111 27.59 5.69 -4.95
CA LYS A 111 28.63 6.46 -5.64
C LYS A 111 29.92 6.53 -4.83
N GLU A 112 29.84 6.66 -3.50
CA GLU A 112 31.01 6.60 -2.63
C GLU A 112 31.70 5.23 -2.68
N LEU A 113 30.93 4.14 -2.76
CA LEU A 113 31.45 2.78 -2.96
C LEU A 113 32.14 2.61 -4.33
N ALA A 114 31.60 3.23 -5.38
CA ALA A 114 32.21 3.26 -6.71
C ALA A 114 33.62 3.86 -6.69
N ASP A 115 33.80 4.96 -5.94
CA ASP A 115 35.08 5.65 -5.82
C ASP A 115 36.11 4.86 -4.97
N MET A 116 35.66 4.02 -4.02
CA MET A 116 36.54 3.30 -3.11
C MET A 116 37.11 1.98 -3.67
N TYR A 117 36.31 1.20 -4.39
CA TYR A 117 36.72 -0.13 -4.86
C TYR A 117 36.27 -0.46 -6.29
N ASN A 118 36.08 0.57 -7.11
CA ASN A 118 35.77 0.47 -8.54
C ASN A 118 34.44 -0.26 -8.83
N LEU A 119 33.45 -0.09 -7.95
CA LEU A 119 32.09 -0.55 -8.19
C LEU A 119 31.46 0.23 -9.35
N LYS A 120 31.12 -0.46 -10.43
CA LYS A 120 30.47 0.14 -11.60
C LYS A 120 28.97 -0.04 -11.49
N TYR A 121 28.22 1.05 -11.66
CA TYR A 121 26.76 1.04 -11.59
C TYR A 121 26.15 0.29 -12.79
N LEU A 122 25.21 -0.63 -12.51
CA LEU A 122 24.47 -1.39 -13.52
C LEU A 122 23.06 -0.87 -13.77
N GLY A 123 22.48 -0.17 -12.79
CA GLY A 123 21.10 0.31 -12.85
C GLY A 123 20.36 0.08 -11.53
N GLU A 124 19.05 0.27 -11.56
CA GLU A 124 18.18 0.12 -10.40
C GLU A 124 16.79 -0.39 -10.82
N ASN A 125 16.14 -1.13 -9.93
CA ASN A 125 14.70 -1.38 -9.99
C ASN A 125 14.01 -0.67 -8.82
N GLU A 126 12.73 -0.93 -8.58
CA GLU A 126 11.95 -0.29 -7.51
C GLU A 126 12.53 -0.49 -6.10
N LYS A 127 13.19 -1.62 -5.87
CA LYS A 127 13.66 -2.02 -4.53
C LYS A 127 15.18 -1.96 -4.37
N TYR A 128 15.91 -2.14 -5.46
CA TYR A 128 17.35 -2.36 -5.42
C TYR A 128 18.12 -1.45 -6.37
N TYR A 129 19.32 -1.09 -5.94
CA TYR A 129 20.38 -0.63 -6.82
C TYR A 129 21.32 -1.80 -7.13
N PHE A 130 21.87 -1.82 -8.34
CA PHE A 130 22.80 -2.84 -8.81
C PHE A 130 24.14 -2.23 -9.18
N GLY A 131 25.21 -2.88 -8.75
CA GLY A 131 26.57 -2.59 -9.19
C GLY A 131 27.34 -3.87 -9.49
N TRP A 132 28.49 -3.74 -10.14
CA TRP A 132 29.40 -4.85 -10.36
C TRP A 132 30.86 -4.44 -10.23
N ALA A 133 31.71 -5.39 -9.90
CA ALA A 133 33.16 -5.19 -9.86
C ALA A 133 33.90 -6.53 -10.03
N HIS A 134 35.15 -6.47 -10.49
CA HIS A 134 36.10 -7.56 -10.27
C HIS A 134 36.54 -7.61 -8.82
N ALA A 135 37.12 -8.73 -8.40
CA ALA A 135 37.73 -8.84 -7.09
C ALA A 135 38.86 -7.81 -6.91
N THR A 136 38.90 -7.22 -5.71
CA THR A 136 39.92 -6.22 -5.32
C THR A 136 41.14 -6.86 -4.67
N ASP A 137 40.98 -8.08 -4.18
CA ASP A 137 42.01 -8.85 -3.48
C ASP A 137 42.67 -9.87 -4.39
N VAL A 138 43.78 -10.47 -3.93
CA VAL A 138 44.48 -11.52 -4.66
C VAL A 138 43.55 -12.73 -4.83
N GLN A 139 43.21 -13.06 -6.09
CA GLN A 139 42.32 -14.19 -6.43
C GLN A 139 43.04 -15.39 -7.01
N ILE A 140 44.31 -15.24 -7.39
CA ILE A 140 45.09 -16.32 -7.98
C ILE A 140 46.10 -16.82 -6.94
N PRO A 141 46.16 -18.14 -6.68
CA PRO A 141 47.16 -18.71 -5.81
C PRO A 141 48.60 -18.39 -6.27
N PRO A 142 49.55 -18.13 -5.36
CA PRO A 142 50.92 -17.78 -5.74
C PRO A 142 51.65 -18.92 -6.48
N ASN A 143 51.21 -20.16 -6.28
CA ASN A 143 51.72 -21.37 -6.92
C ASN A 143 50.91 -21.81 -8.15
N ALA A 144 49.95 -21.01 -8.63
CA ALA A 144 49.21 -21.32 -9.84
C ALA A 144 50.14 -21.36 -11.07
N SER A 145 49.85 -22.28 -12.00
CA SER A 145 50.55 -22.36 -13.29
C SER A 145 50.29 -21.10 -14.12
N ASP A 146 51.15 -20.85 -15.12
CA ASP A 146 50.94 -19.73 -16.04
C ASP A 146 49.65 -19.91 -16.86
N GLU A 147 49.28 -21.16 -17.18
CA GLU A 147 48.00 -21.51 -17.81
C GLU A 147 46.79 -21.11 -16.96
N ILE A 148 46.80 -21.40 -15.65
CA ILE A 148 45.70 -20.98 -14.74
C ILE A 148 45.61 -19.46 -14.65
N LYS A 149 46.76 -18.77 -14.64
CA LYS A 149 46.79 -17.29 -14.62
C LYS A 149 46.18 -16.72 -15.91
N GLU A 150 46.59 -17.24 -17.07
CA GLU A 150 46.08 -16.81 -18.37
C GLU A 150 44.57 -17.09 -18.48
N ASN A 151 44.11 -18.28 -18.10
CA ASN A 151 42.70 -18.65 -18.10
C ASN A 151 41.88 -17.76 -17.16
N TYR A 152 42.38 -17.44 -15.97
CA TYR A 152 41.70 -16.54 -15.05
C TYR A 152 41.55 -15.13 -15.64
N ARG A 153 42.60 -14.60 -16.29
CA ARG A 153 42.52 -13.28 -16.96
C ARG A 153 41.54 -13.29 -18.14
N ALA A 154 41.52 -14.36 -18.92
CA ALA A 154 40.52 -14.54 -19.98
C ALA A 154 39.10 -14.55 -19.40
N LEU A 155 38.87 -15.22 -18.27
CA LEU A 155 37.56 -15.21 -17.60
C LEU A 155 37.15 -13.83 -17.07
N GLU A 156 38.10 -12.98 -16.63
CA GLU A 156 37.79 -11.58 -16.29
C GLU A 156 37.30 -10.81 -17.52
N GLU A 157 37.97 -10.96 -18.67
CA GLU A 157 37.54 -10.32 -19.92
C GLU A 157 36.20 -10.87 -20.46
N GLU A 158 35.95 -12.17 -20.30
CA GLU A 158 34.67 -12.80 -20.63
C GLU A 158 33.55 -12.32 -19.70
N PHE A 159 33.84 -12.15 -18.41
CA PHE A 159 32.90 -11.59 -17.44
C PHE A 159 32.47 -10.17 -17.82
N ASP A 160 33.39 -9.34 -18.32
CA ASP A 160 33.05 -8.02 -18.86
C ASP A 160 32.03 -8.11 -20.01
N GLN A 161 32.11 -9.13 -20.85
CA GLN A 161 31.13 -9.35 -21.91
C GLN A 161 29.79 -9.84 -21.35
N VAL A 162 29.83 -10.74 -20.35
CA VAL A 162 28.62 -11.20 -19.64
C VAL A 162 27.88 -10.01 -19.03
N ILE A 163 28.58 -9.11 -18.35
CA ILE A 163 27.96 -7.95 -17.70
C ILE A 163 27.29 -7.01 -18.70
N LYS A 164 27.80 -6.88 -19.94
CA LYS A 164 27.11 -6.10 -20.99
C LYS A 164 25.74 -6.66 -21.35
N THR A 165 25.48 -7.93 -21.04
CA THR A 165 24.18 -8.59 -21.24
C THR A 165 23.26 -8.48 -20.03
N PHE A 166 23.73 -7.85 -18.93
CA PHE A 166 22.93 -7.63 -17.75
C PHE A 166 21.66 -6.85 -18.10
N LYS A 167 20.54 -7.50 -17.84
CA LYS A 167 19.21 -6.92 -17.97
C LYS A 167 18.56 -6.97 -16.62
N ILE A 168 18.21 -5.80 -16.11
CA ILE A 168 17.25 -5.71 -15.02
C ILE A 168 15.97 -6.32 -15.55
N LYS A 169 15.57 -7.44 -14.95
CA LYS A 169 14.23 -7.95 -15.10
C LYS A 169 13.42 -7.06 -14.20
N ASN A 170 12.78 -6.05 -14.79
CA ASN A 170 11.46 -5.69 -14.28
C ASN A 170 10.73 -7.03 -14.24
N GLY A 171 10.48 -7.57 -13.03
CA GLY A 171 10.13 -8.96 -12.85
C GLY A 171 9.03 -9.38 -13.83
N PHE A 172 8.95 -10.65 -14.21
CA PHE A 172 7.80 -11.11 -15.03
C PHE A 172 6.45 -10.85 -14.30
N LYS A 173 6.51 -10.69 -12.98
CA LYS A 173 5.46 -10.17 -12.09
C LYS A 173 5.22 -8.66 -12.26
N ASN A 174 6.22 -7.88 -12.68
CA ASN A 174 6.17 -6.44 -12.92
C ASN A 174 5.45 -6.03 -14.20
N GLU A 175 5.38 -6.83 -15.27
CA GLU A 175 4.58 -6.41 -16.44
C GLU A 175 3.08 -6.46 -16.11
N ILE A 176 2.64 -7.54 -15.44
CA ILE A 176 1.29 -7.66 -14.91
C ILE A 176 1.01 -6.58 -13.86
N VAL A 177 1.91 -6.40 -12.88
CA VAL A 177 1.75 -5.38 -11.85
C VAL A 177 1.74 -3.98 -12.46
N SER A 178 2.60 -3.67 -13.44
CA SER A 178 2.63 -2.38 -14.14
C SER A 178 1.30 -2.11 -14.84
N VAL A 179 0.74 -3.08 -15.57
CA VAL A 179 -0.57 -2.89 -16.21
C VAL A 179 -1.64 -2.61 -15.16
N VAL A 180 -1.61 -3.28 -14.01
CA VAL A 180 -2.57 -3.07 -12.90
C VAL A 180 -2.37 -1.72 -12.21
N GLU A 181 -1.12 -1.30 -11.99
CA GLU A 181 -0.78 -0.01 -11.37
C GLU A 181 -1.07 1.16 -12.31
N ASP A 182 -0.72 1.05 -13.59
CA ASP A 182 -1.04 2.00 -14.64
C ASP A 182 -2.56 2.14 -14.77
N PHE A 183 -3.29 1.02 -14.76
CA PHE A 183 -4.75 1.02 -14.75
C PHE A 183 -5.31 1.70 -13.50
N GLY A 184 -4.76 1.37 -12.32
CA GLY A 184 -5.10 1.98 -11.05
C GLY A 184 -4.93 3.50 -11.05
N SER A 185 -3.82 4.00 -11.60
CA SER A 185 -3.52 5.44 -11.70
C SER A 185 -4.50 6.22 -12.59
N LYS A 186 -5.15 5.52 -13.53
CA LYS A 186 -6.12 6.10 -14.46
C LYS A 186 -7.56 6.04 -13.96
N LEU A 187 -7.84 5.38 -12.83
CA LEU A 187 -9.20 5.30 -12.27
C LEU A 187 -9.82 6.68 -12.01
N GLN A 188 -9.02 7.65 -11.58
CA GLN A 188 -9.47 9.02 -11.32
C GLN A 188 -9.97 9.74 -12.59
N LEU A 189 -9.44 9.35 -13.76
CA LEU A 189 -9.68 10.00 -15.05
C LEU A 189 -10.99 9.57 -15.72
N VAL A 190 -11.72 8.61 -15.14
CA VAL A 190 -13.02 8.13 -15.62
C VAL A 190 -14.12 8.60 -14.67
N PRO A 191 -14.83 9.72 -14.95
CA PRO A 191 -15.82 10.30 -14.05
C PRO A 191 -17.20 9.65 -14.19
N LEU A 192 -17.53 8.65 -13.38
CA LEU A 192 -18.77 7.87 -13.48
C LEU A 192 -20.08 8.66 -13.26
N VAL A 193 -19.97 9.88 -12.73
CA VAL A 193 -21.11 10.80 -12.55
C VAL A 193 -21.38 11.70 -13.76
N ALA A 194 -20.54 11.63 -14.80
CA ALA A 194 -20.73 12.35 -16.05
C ALA A 194 -21.79 11.66 -16.94
N PRO A 195 -22.27 12.31 -18.01
CA PRO A 195 -23.11 11.68 -19.02
C PRO A 195 -22.48 10.39 -19.58
N GLU A 196 -23.30 9.36 -19.85
CA GLU A 196 -22.82 8.02 -20.24
C GLU A 196 -21.90 8.03 -21.46
N ASP A 197 -22.14 8.90 -22.44
CA ASP A 197 -21.30 9.06 -23.63
C ASP A 197 -19.92 9.63 -23.30
N GLU A 198 -19.84 10.58 -22.35
CA GLU A 198 -18.57 11.09 -21.84
C GLU A 198 -17.82 10.03 -21.04
N VAL A 199 -18.52 9.24 -20.21
CA VAL A 199 -17.90 8.13 -19.46
C VAL A 199 -17.36 7.07 -20.43
N ALA A 200 -18.15 6.63 -21.40
CA ALA A 200 -17.73 5.66 -22.41
C ALA A 200 -16.49 6.14 -23.18
N LYS A 201 -16.45 7.41 -23.58
CA LYS A 201 -15.27 8.01 -24.22
C LYS A 201 -14.06 8.00 -23.29
N SER A 202 -14.22 8.39 -22.02
CA SER A 202 -13.12 8.39 -21.06
C SER A 202 -12.58 6.97 -20.76
N ILE A 203 -13.45 5.95 -20.72
CA ILE A 203 -13.07 4.54 -20.60
C ILE A 203 -12.18 4.17 -21.79
N GLN A 204 -12.62 4.49 -23.01
CA GLN A 204 -11.87 4.14 -24.21
C GLN A 204 -10.51 4.86 -24.26
N GLU A 205 -10.45 6.14 -23.92
CA GLU A 205 -9.20 6.92 -23.92
C GLU A 205 -8.20 6.45 -22.85
N ASN A 206 -8.68 6.03 -21.68
CA ASN A 206 -7.80 5.72 -20.55
C ASN A 206 -7.47 4.23 -20.43
N TYR A 207 -8.37 3.32 -20.79
CA TYR A 207 -8.24 1.89 -20.50
C TYR A 207 -7.83 1.02 -21.69
N SER A 208 -7.96 1.48 -22.94
CA SER A 208 -7.78 0.62 -24.13
C SER A 208 -6.42 -0.08 -24.23
N ASP A 209 -5.34 0.53 -23.74
CA ASP A 209 -4.00 -0.06 -23.77
C ASP A 209 -3.75 -1.08 -22.64
N LEU A 210 -4.65 -1.16 -21.67
CA LEU A 210 -4.46 -1.90 -20.41
C LEU A 210 -5.50 -3.01 -20.22
N VAL A 211 -6.58 -2.97 -20.99
CA VAL A 211 -7.79 -3.78 -20.80
C VAL A 211 -8.14 -4.48 -22.10
N ALA A 212 -8.59 -5.74 -22.00
CA ALA A 212 -8.95 -6.53 -23.17
C ALA A 212 -10.10 -5.86 -23.94
N PRO A 213 -10.09 -5.88 -25.29
CA PRO A 213 -11.12 -5.22 -26.10
C PRO A 213 -12.57 -5.60 -25.73
N ALA A 214 -12.80 -6.88 -25.40
CA ALA A 214 -14.11 -7.35 -24.98
C ALA A 214 -14.59 -6.74 -23.65
N LEU A 215 -13.67 -6.46 -22.71
CA LEU A 215 -14.02 -5.81 -21.45
C LEU A 215 -14.21 -4.30 -21.63
N ILE A 216 -13.44 -3.67 -22.53
CA ILE A 216 -13.70 -2.28 -22.96
C ILE A 216 -15.10 -2.17 -23.55
N GLU A 217 -15.47 -3.01 -24.52
CA GLU A 217 -16.79 -2.98 -25.14
C GLU A 217 -17.92 -3.14 -24.12
N LYS A 218 -17.74 -4.07 -23.15
CA LYS A 218 -18.69 -4.25 -22.04
C LYS A 218 -18.86 -2.97 -21.22
N TRP A 219 -17.76 -2.32 -20.85
CA TRP A 219 -17.81 -1.10 -20.04
C TRP A 219 -18.28 0.12 -20.83
N THR A 220 -18.00 0.24 -22.13
CA THR A 220 -18.53 1.35 -22.93
C THR A 220 -20.04 1.23 -23.19
N ASN A 221 -20.58 0.02 -23.23
CA ASN A 221 -22.03 -0.22 -23.36
C ASN A 221 -22.80 -0.11 -22.05
N ASP A 222 -22.11 -0.23 -20.90
CA ASP A 222 -22.68 -0.10 -19.56
C ASP A 222 -21.67 0.59 -18.62
N PRO A 223 -21.48 1.92 -18.78
CA PRO A 223 -20.38 2.65 -18.13
C PRO A 223 -20.43 2.67 -16.60
N GLN A 224 -21.62 2.54 -16.02
CA GLN A 224 -21.80 2.54 -14.57
C GLN A 224 -21.23 1.28 -13.88
N ASN A 225 -20.97 0.22 -14.64
CA ASN A 225 -20.33 -1.00 -14.15
C ASN A 225 -18.80 -1.01 -14.37
N ALA A 226 -18.22 0.06 -14.90
CA ALA A 226 -16.79 0.26 -14.97
C ALA A 226 -16.23 0.78 -13.62
N PRO A 227 -14.97 0.46 -13.27
CA PRO A 227 -14.30 1.15 -12.18
C PRO A 227 -13.95 2.58 -12.60
N GLY A 228 -14.05 3.53 -11.67
CA GLY A 228 -13.83 4.94 -11.96
C GLY A 228 -14.18 5.83 -10.77
N ARG A 229 -14.10 7.15 -10.98
CA ARG A 229 -14.35 8.17 -9.98
C ARG A 229 -15.85 8.49 -9.86
N VAL A 230 -16.41 8.24 -8.68
CA VAL A 230 -17.83 8.48 -8.36
C VAL A 230 -18.11 9.84 -7.70
N GLY A 231 -17.07 10.65 -7.42
CA GLY A 231 -17.23 11.91 -6.71
C GLY A 231 -15.98 12.79 -6.71
N SER A 232 -16.01 13.86 -5.92
CA SER A 232 -14.87 14.77 -5.75
C SER A 232 -13.93 14.36 -4.61
N SER A 233 -14.40 13.57 -3.64
CA SER A 233 -13.63 12.98 -2.53
C SER A 233 -14.50 11.99 -1.75
N PRO A 234 -13.93 10.90 -1.21
CA PRO A 234 -12.63 10.33 -1.59
C PRO A 234 -12.65 9.89 -3.07
N TRP A 235 -11.48 9.82 -3.70
CA TRP A 235 -11.35 9.36 -5.10
C TRP A 235 -10.31 8.24 -5.22
N PRO A 236 -10.49 7.32 -6.19
CA PRO A 236 -9.50 6.28 -6.43
C PRO A 236 -8.20 6.88 -6.95
N ASP A 237 -7.09 6.50 -6.34
CA ASP A 237 -5.75 7.00 -6.65
C ASP A 237 -4.91 5.93 -7.34
N ARG A 238 -4.87 4.73 -6.76
CA ARG A 238 -4.00 3.63 -7.22
C ARG A 238 -4.57 2.28 -6.84
N ILE A 239 -4.00 1.22 -7.39
CA ILE A 239 -4.20 -0.15 -6.92
C ILE A 239 -2.92 -0.62 -6.22
N GLU A 240 -3.02 -0.98 -4.94
CA GLU A 240 -1.96 -1.67 -4.21
C GLU A 240 -2.07 -3.18 -4.46
N VAL A 241 -1.14 -3.75 -5.22
CA VAL A 241 -1.13 -5.20 -5.49
C VAL A 241 -0.67 -5.96 -4.24
N LEU A 242 -1.53 -6.87 -3.76
CA LEU A 242 -1.26 -7.72 -2.59
C LEU A 242 -0.68 -9.07 -3.01
N LYS A 243 -1.23 -9.66 -4.07
CA LYS A 243 -0.87 -11.01 -4.52
C LYS A 243 -1.04 -11.15 -6.03
N VAL A 244 -0.16 -11.94 -6.63
CA VAL A 244 -0.25 -12.37 -8.03
C VAL A 244 -0.11 -13.88 -8.05
N ASP A 245 -1.18 -14.56 -8.44
CA ASP A 245 -1.27 -16.02 -8.53
C ASP A 245 -1.27 -16.43 -10.00
N ARG A 246 -0.39 -17.36 -10.36
CA ARG A 246 -0.36 -17.92 -11.72
C ARG A 246 -1.50 -18.92 -11.88
N VAL A 247 -2.39 -18.69 -12.84
CA VAL A 247 -3.46 -19.64 -13.20
C VAL A 247 -2.97 -20.58 -14.29
N SER A 248 -2.32 -20.03 -15.33
CA SER A 248 -1.72 -20.80 -16.42
C SER A 248 -0.47 -20.11 -17.00
N LYS A 249 -0.01 -20.51 -18.18
CA LYS A 249 1.09 -19.80 -18.86
C LYS A 249 0.70 -18.40 -19.30
N ASP A 250 -0.53 -18.23 -19.74
CA ASP A 250 -1.03 -17.02 -20.38
C ASP A 250 -2.16 -16.38 -19.57
N GLU A 251 -2.28 -16.75 -18.28
CA GLU A 251 -3.32 -16.28 -17.38
C GLU A 251 -2.86 -16.18 -15.92
N TYR A 252 -3.17 -15.05 -15.28
CA TYR A 252 -2.87 -14.77 -13.87
C TYR A 252 -4.06 -14.13 -13.17
N GLU A 253 -4.19 -14.41 -11.88
CA GLU A 253 -5.11 -13.73 -10.97
C GLU A 253 -4.31 -12.73 -10.11
N VAL A 254 -4.75 -11.47 -10.08
CA VAL A 254 -4.15 -10.42 -9.28
C VAL A 254 -5.14 -10.00 -8.21
N LYS A 255 -4.71 -10.03 -6.94
CA LYS A 255 -5.47 -9.50 -5.81
C LYS A 255 -4.81 -8.22 -5.33
N GLY A 256 -5.60 -7.18 -5.17
CA GLY A 256 -5.14 -5.88 -4.73
C GLY A 256 -6.20 -5.11 -3.97
N ASN A 257 -5.87 -3.88 -3.64
CA ASN A 257 -6.79 -2.89 -3.08
C ASN A 257 -6.75 -1.62 -3.91
N ILE A 258 -7.90 -1.18 -4.42
CA ILE A 258 -8.07 0.20 -4.87
C ILE A 258 -7.95 1.08 -3.63
N VAL A 259 -6.95 1.96 -3.62
CA VAL A 259 -6.75 2.93 -2.56
C VAL A 259 -7.45 4.21 -2.96
N GLU A 260 -8.34 4.68 -2.09
CA GLU A 260 -8.92 6.00 -2.21
C GLU A 260 -8.24 6.98 -1.27
N ILE A 261 -8.10 8.21 -1.74
CA ILE A 261 -7.45 9.30 -0.99
C ILE A 261 -8.35 10.53 -0.94
N THR A 262 -8.09 11.38 0.04
CA THR A 262 -8.55 12.78 0.07
C THR A 262 -7.37 13.72 -0.06
N SER A 263 -7.61 15.03 0.01
CA SER A 263 -6.56 16.04 0.13
C SER A 263 -5.63 15.83 1.34
N VAL A 264 -6.09 15.12 2.38
CA VAL A 264 -5.28 14.80 3.58
C VAL A 264 -4.21 13.76 3.26
N GLU A 265 -4.58 12.65 2.62
CA GLU A 265 -3.64 11.56 2.30
C GLU A 265 -2.64 11.94 1.21
N ILE A 266 -2.95 12.91 0.34
CA ILE A 266 -1.95 13.47 -0.60
C ILE A 266 -0.74 14.03 0.14
N ILE A 267 -0.97 14.70 1.28
CA ILE A 267 0.08 15.38 2.05
C ILE A 267 0.73 14.42 3.04
N ASN A 268 -0.10 13.64 3.75
CA ASN A 268 0.35 12.84 4.90
C ASN A 268 0.67 11.38 4.54
N GLY A 269 0.36 10.95 3.31
CA GLY A 269 0.39 9.56 2.90
C GLY A 269 -0.76 8.75 3.52
N GLY A 270 -0.90 7.49 3.08
CA GLY A 270 -1.93 6.57 3.57
C GLY A 270 -3.08 6.35 2.61
N ALA A 271 -4.26 6.09 3.16
CA ALA A 271 -5.49 5.76 2.45
C ALA A 271 -6.71 6.24 3.25
N ALA A 272 -7.63 6.93 2.60
CA ALA A 272 -8.93 7.31 3.15
C ALA A 272 -9.85 6.08 3.26
N ALA A 273 -9.84 5.26 2.21
CA ALA A 273 -10.51 3.97 2.16
C ALA A 273 -9.70 2.99 1.30
N LYS A 274 -9.94 1.69 1.49
CA LYS A 274 -9.46 0.65 0.59
C LYS A 274 -10.64 -0.16 0.09
N ARG A 275 -10.60 -0.57 -1.18
CA ARG A 275 -11.60 -1.45 -1.76
C ARG A 275 -10.88 -2.64 -2.41
N PRO A 276 -11.12 -3.88 -1.95
CA PRO A 276 -10.53 -5.06 -2.55
C PRO A 276 -10.88 -5.16 -4.03
N VAL A 277 -9.92 -5.58 -4.83
CA VAL A 277 -10.10 -5.82 -6.25
C VAL A 277 -9.41 -7.12 -6.65
N THR A 278 -10.08 -7.90 -7.50
CA THR A 278 -9.50 -9.08 -8.14
C THR A 278 -9.52 -8.85 -9.64
N LEU A 279 -8.38 -9.02 -10.30
CA LEU A 279 -8.22 -8.86 -11.75
C LEU A 279 -7.75 -10.19 -12.35
N VAL A 280 -8.31 -10.55 -13.50
CA VAL A 280 -7.82 -11.66 -14.32
C VAL A 280 -7.04 -11.09 -15.50
N MET A 281 -5.75 -11.39 -15.53
CA MET A 281 -4.81 -10.96 -16.57
C MET A 281 -4.66 -12.06 -17.60
N LYS A 282 -4.84 -11.72 -18.88
CA LYS A 282 -4.62 -12.65 -20.01
C LYS A 282 -3.62 -12.09 -20.99
N LYS A 283 -2.84 -12.98 -21.60
CA LYS A 283 -1.91 -12.61 -22.66
C LYS A 283 -2.63 -12.66 -24.02
N ILE A 284 -2.84 -11.50 -24.63
CA ILE A 284 -3.51 -11.33 -25.93
C ILE A 284 -2.53 -10.62 -26.87
N ASP A 285 -2.28 -11.22 -28.03
CA ASP A 285 -1.34 -10.70 -29.04
C ASP A 285 0.04 -10.32 -28.47
N GLY A 286 0.51 -11.09 -27.49
CA GLY A 286 1.81 -10.88 -26.84
C GLY A 286 1.80 -9.89 -25.67
N HIS A 287 0.68 -9.23 -25.36
CA HIS A 287 0.55 -8.23 -24.31
C HIS A 287 -0.32 -8.73 -23.15
N TRP A 288 0.01 -8.37 -21.92
CA TRP A 288 -0.86 -8.63 -20.77
C TRP A 288 -1.96 -7.59 -20.68
N LEU A 289 -3.21 -8.03 -20.66
CA LEU A 289 -4.38 -7.16 -20.55
C LEU A 289 -5.30 -7.65 -19.42
N ILE A 290 -5.97 -6.70 -18.76
CA ILE A 290 -7.04 -7.00 -17.80
C ILE A 290 -8.23 -7.53 -18.60
N SER A 291 -8.54 -8.80 -18.41
CA SER A 291 -9.64 -9.48 -19.12
C SER A 291 -10.91 -9.55 -18.28
N GLU A 292 -10.79 -9.56 -16.96
CA GLU A 292 -11.91 -9.52 -16.01
C GLU A 292 -11.50 -8.72 -14.77
N LEU A 293 -12.46 -8.03 -14.15
CA LEU A 293 -12.24 -7.27 -12.92
C LEU A 293 -13.47 -7.39 -12.03
N THR A 294 -13.25 -7.72 -10.75
CA THR A 294 -14.28 -7.77 -9.72
C THR A 294 -13.86 -6.90 -8.55
N MET A 295 -14.71 -5.95 -8.16
CA MET A 295 -14.51 -5.13 -6.97
C MET A 295 -15.28 -5.71 -5.79
N GLY A 296 -14.60 -5.83 -4.65
CA GLY A 296 -15.19 -6.16 -3.37
C GLY A 296 -15.91 -4.98 -2.72
N GLN A 297 -16.41 -5.22 -1.51
CA GLN A 297 -16.95 -4.18 -0.63
C GLN A 297 -15.80 -3.35 -0.04
N TYR A 298 -16.01 -2.06 0.20
CA TYR A 298 -15.01 -1.21 0.85
C TYR A 298 -14.54 -1.82 2.19
N GLU A 299 -13.23 -2.00 2.32
CA GLU A 299 -12.55 -2.21 3.60
C GLU A 299 -12.58 -0.87 4.34
N ARG A 300 -13.65 -0.64 5.11
CA ARG A 300 -13.79 0.57 5.91
C ARG A 300 -12.75 0.53 7.04
N ASN A 301 -11.79 1.43 6.96
CA ASN A 301 -10.76 1.60 7.98
C ASN A 301 -11.48 1.96 9.29
N THR A 302 -11.43 1.10 10.31
CA THR A 302 -12.15 1.34 11.58
C THR A 302 -11.59 2.53 12.38
N SER A 303 -10.47 3.09 11.91
CA SER A 303 -9.62 4.07 12.57
C SER A 303 -9.77 5.51 12.08
N SER A 304 -10.32 5.76 10.87
CA SER A 304 -10.68 7.09 10.39
C SER A 304 -12.21 7.25 10.36
N LEU A 305 -12.70 8.40 10.83
CA LEU A 305 -14.12 8.77 10.73
C LEU A 305 -14.32 9.60 9.47
N GLY A 306 -15.31 9.25 8.66
CA GLY A 306 -15.79 10.09 7.57
C GLY A 306 -17.01 10.90 8.01
N ASP A 307 -17.36 11.97 7.27
CA ASP A 307 -18.62 12.71 7.50
C ASP A 307 -19.85 11.79 7.44
N ASP A 308 -19.80 10.75 6.60
CA ASP A 308 -20.85 9.75 6.49
C ASP A 308 -21.07 8.94 7.77
N ASP A 309 -20.07 8.80 8.64
CA ASP A 309 -20.22 8.08 9.91
C ASP A 309 -21.19 8.80 10.85
N TYR A 310 -21.32 10.13 10.75
CA TYR A 310 -22.27 10.95 11.51
C TYR A 310 -23.67 10.92 10.87
N SER A 311 -24.16 9.72 10.57
CA SER A 311 -25.50 9.50 10.02
C SER A 311 -26.19 8.31 10.68
N LEU A 312 -27.47 8.16 10.40
CA LEU A 312 -28.30 7.03 10.82
C LEU A 312 -28.92 6.37 9.60
N VAL A 313 -28.91 5.04 9.59
CA VAL A 313 -29.49 4.19 8.55
C VAL A 313 -30.80 3.62 9.07
N VAL A 314 -31.88 3.86 8.30
CA VAL A 314 -33.22 3.34 8.57
C VAL A 314 -33.72 2.66 7.30
N GLY A 315 -33.72 1.32 7.32
CA GLY A 315 -33.95 0.53 6.11
C GLY A 315 -32.92 0.80 5.02
N LYS A 316 -33.34 1.40 3.90
CA LYS A 316 -32.48 1.80 2.76
C LYS A 316 -32.17 3.30 2.73
N GLN A 317 -32.69 4.06 3.69
CA GLN A 317 -32.55 5.51 3.73
C GLN A 317 -31.56 5.93 4.81
N THR A 318 -30.98 7.11 4.63
CA THR A 318 -29.98 7.68 5.54
C THR A 318 -30.41 9.07 5.98
N ILE A 319 -30.18 9.39 7.25
CA ILE A 319 -30.35 10.73 7.83
C ILE A 319 -29.00 11.17 8.38
N SER A 320 -28.41 12.21 7.81
CA SER A 320 -27.07 12.69 8.18
C SER A 320 -27.13 13.90 9.11
N LEU A 321 -26.26 13.93 10.11
CA LEU A 321 -26.02 15.11 10.95
C LEU A 321 -25.60 16.30 10.05
N ASN A 322 -25.95 17.51 10.44
CA ASN A 322 -25.75 18.74 9.67
C ASN A 322 -26.50 18.84 8.32
N SER A 323 -27.37 17.87 7.99
CA SER A 323 -28.16 17.94 6.76
C SER A 323 -29.20 19.07 6.82
N GLN A 324 -29.35 19.78 5.69
CA GLN A 324 -30.43 20.76 5.47
C GLN A 324 -31.65 20.15 4.76
N ASP A 325 -31.56 18.89 4.31
CA ASP A 325 -32.67 18.17 3.69
C ASP A 325 -33.62 17.62 4.75
N ILE A 326 -34.43 18.51 5.31
CA ILE A 326 -35.41 18.15 6.35
C ILE A 326 -36.51 17.25 5.79
N GLN A 327 -36.80 17.30 4.48
CA GLN A 327 -37.78 16.43 3.84
C GLN A 327 -37.36 14.95 3.89
N GLN A 328 -36.05 14.69 3.84
CA GLN A 328 -35.51 13.33 3.99
C GLN A 328 -35.87 12.71 5.34
N ILE A 329 -36.00 13.48 6.42
CA ILE A 329 -36.46 12.97 7.72
C ILE A 329 -37.88 12.43 7.61
N TYR A 330 -38.82 13.24 7.11
CA TYR A 330 -40.23 12.85 6.99
C TYR A 330 -40.43 11.69 6.00
N LYS A 331 -39.62 11.64 4.94
CA LYS A 331 -39.62 10.51 3.99
C LYS A 331 -39.09 9.22 4.60
N THR A 332 -38.16 9.32 5.55
CA THR A 332 -37.52 8.18 6.19
C THR A 332 -38.36 7.64 7.36
N LEU A 333 -38.79 8.54 8.24
CA LEU A 333 -39.43 8.20 9.53
C LEU A 333 -40.96 8.42 9.53
N GLY A 334 -41.51 9.01 8.47
CA GLY A 334 -42.92 9.40 8.42
C GLY A 334 -43.21 10.65 9.24
N LYS A 335 -44.44 10.74 9.78
CA LYS A 335 -44.88 11.89 10.57
C LYS A 335 -44.45 11.72 12.04
N PRO A 336 -43.86 12.75 12.67
CA PRO A 336 -43.49 12.67 14.08
C PRO A 336 -44.73 12.58 14.99
N ILE A 337 -44.53 11.97 16.16
CA ILE A 337 -45.51 11.92 17.25
C ILE A 337 -45.78 13.35 17.77
N SER A 338 -44.73 14.15 17.89
CA SER A 338 -44.85 15.57 18.21
C SER A 338 -43.76 16.41 17.54
N GLU A 339 -44.13 17.64 17.18
CA GLU A 339 -43.22 18.67 16.69
C GLU A 339 -43.40 19.92 17.55
N THR A 340 -42.31 20.40 18.14
CA THR A 340 -42.29 21.64 18.94
C THR A 340 -41.18 22.56 18.45
N GLU A 341 -41.40 23.86 18.53
CA GLU A 341 -40.39 24.87 18.18
C GLU A 341 -40.24 25.86 19.33
N GLU A 342 -39.00 26.15 19.70
CA GLU A 342 -38.65 27.16 20.71
C GLU A 342 -37.71 28.21 20.12
N VAL A 343 -37.90 29.46 20.53
CA VAL A 343 -36.96 30.56 20.26
C VAL A 343 -36.07 30.71 21.49
N LEU A 344 -34.75 30.64 21.29
CA LEU A 344 -33.78 30.71 22.36
C LEU A 344 -33.80 32.11 23.00
N GLY A 345 -34.04 32.13 24.32
CA GLY A 345 -34.08 33.34 25.13
C GLY A 345 -32.70 33.92 25.44
N SER A 346 -32.65 34.95 26.29
CA SER A 346 -31.43 35.70 26.65
C SER A 346 -30.31 34.86 27.27
N ASN A 347 -30.61 33.66 27.76
CA ASN A 347 -29.63 32.77 28.37
C ASN A 347 -28.77 32.01 27.33
N ALA A 348 -29.10 32.11 26.04
CA ALA A 348 -28.39 31.45 24.95
C ALA A 348 -27.28 32.31 24.31
N ASP A 349 -26.93 33.43 24.95
CA ASP A 349 -25.85 34.34 24.54
C ASP A 349 -25.86 34.68 23.03
N THR A 350 -24.83 34.27 22.28
CA THR A 350 -24.67 34.54 20.85
C THR A 350 -25.81 33.96 20.00
N PHE A 351 -26.42 32.87 20.48
CA PHE A 351 -27.56 32.19 19.85
C PHE A 351 -28.92 32.74 20.26
N THR A 352 -29.00 33.76 21.12
CA THR A 352 -30.26 34.43 21.47
C THR A 352 -31.04 34.82 20.20
N GLY A 353 -32.30 34.37 20.12
CA GLY A 353 -33.19 34.56 18.96
C GLY A 353 -33.12 33.46 17.91
N SER A 354 -32.19 32.50 18.01
CA SER A 354 -32.17 31.29 17.16
C SER A 354 -33.31 30.35 17.54
N ARG A 355 -33.63 29.38 16.68
CA ARG A 355 -34.73 28.44 16.89
C ARG A 355 -34.21 27.03 17.03
N ILE A 356 -34.80 26.28 17.95
CA ILE A 356 -34.67 24.82 18.02
C ILE A 356 -36.03 24.23 17.72
N LYS A 357 -36.08 23.35 16.73
CA LYS A 357 -37.26 22.53 16.43
C LYS A 357 -36.98 21.10 16.83
N THR A 358 -37.82 20.54 17.70
CA THR A 358 -37.72 19.15 18.18
C THR A 358 -38.79 18.30 17.51
N LEU A 359 -38.35 17.24 16.83
CA LEU A 359 -39.18 16.21 16.23
C LEU A 359 -39.05 14.93 17.05
N LYS A 360 -40.15 14.48 17.64
CA LYS A 360 -40.18 13.25 18.44
C LYS A 360 -40.85 12.12 17.68
N TYR A 361 -40.16 11.00 17.56
CA TYR A 361 -40.67 9.73 17.08
C TYR A 361 -40.66 8.70 18.22
N GLU A 362 -41.12 7.48 17.96
CA GLU A 362 -41.12 6.40 18.97
C GLU A 362 -39.68 6.04 19.37
N ASP A 363 -38.79 5.97 18.39
CA ASP A 363 -37.43 5.40 18.54
C ASP A 363 -36.31 6.43 18.47
N ILE A 364 -36.62 7.68 18.16
CA ILE A 364 -35.63 8.75 17.94
C ILE A 364 -36.21 10.13 18.22
N GLU A 365 -35.42 11.00 18.85
CA GLU A 365 -35.64 12.44 18.92
C GLU A 365 -34.62 13.14 18.02
N ILE A 366 -35.09 14.07 17.18
CA ILE A 366 -34.25 14.87 16.29
C ILE A 366 -34.44 16.35 16.63
N LYS A 367 -33.34 17.08 16.86
CA LYS A 367 -33.37 18.53 17.01
C LYS A 367 -32.74 19.21 15.81
N LEU A 368 -33.49 20.15 15.25
CA LEU A 368 -33.08 21.00 14.16
C LEU A 368 -32.74 22.38 14.71
N PHE A 369 -31.64 22.96 14.26
CA PHE A 369 -31.26 24.32 14.60
C PHE A 369 -31.50 25.25 13.41
N SER A 370 -31.97 26.46 13.70
CA SER A 370 -32.07 27.54 12.73
C SER A 370 -31.55 28.85 13.33
N PRO A 371 -30.63 29.55 12.65
CA PRO A 371 -30.02 30.76 13.20
C PRO A 371 -30.98 31.95 13.13
N LYS A 372 -30.81 32.91 14.04
CA LYS A 372 -31.71 34.08 14.19
C LYS A 372 -31.85 34.96 12.94
N ASP A 373 -30.81 35.01 12.13
CA ASP A 373 -30.72 35.78 10.88
C ASP A 373 -31.35 35.06 9.68
N ASN A 374 -31.57 33.75 9.78
CA ASN A 374 -32.24 32.96 8.75
C ASN A 374 -33.19 31.91 9.37
N PRO A 375 -34.32 32.35 9.96
CA PRO A 375 -35.21 31.50 10.76
C PRO A 375 -35.97 30.42 9.97
N SER A 376 -35.84 30.39 8.64
CA SER A 376 -36.40 29.35 7.77
C SER A 376 -35.39 28.29 7.38
N ALA A 377 -34.09 28.52 7.57
CA ALA A 377 -33.05 27.55 7.27
C ALA A 377 -32.78 26.67 8.49
N TYR A 378 -33.16 25.40 8.39
CA TYR A 378 -32.94 24.38 9.41
C TYR A 378 -31.86 23.40 8.99
N TRP A 379 -31.05 22.97 9.95
CA TRP A 379 -30.15 21.82 9.80
C TRP A 379 -30.22 20.89 11.01
N ILE A 380 -29.90 19.62 10.80
CA ILE A 380 -29.94 18.59 11.84
C ILE A 380 -28.78 18.78 12.82
N MET A 381 -29.11 19.22 14.05
CA MET A 381 -28.13 19.48 15.10
C MET A 381 -27.93 18.29 16.02
N LEU A 382 -28.97 17.50 16.27
CA LEU A 382 -28.89 16.35 17.15
C LEU A 382 -29.85 15.25 16.70
N MET A 383 -29.40 14.02 16.82
CA MET A 383 -30.18 12.80 16.69
C MET A 383 -29.90 11.92 17.90
N ASP A 384 -30.95 11.59 18.66
CA ASP A 384 -30.88 10.80 19.89
C ASP A 384 -31.78 9.57 19.75
N VAL A 385 -31.15 8.40 19.62
CA VAL A 385 -31.79 7.14 19.27
C VAL A 385 -31.94 6.27 20.51
N THR A 386 -33.15 5.73 20.69
CA THR A 386 -33.49 4.78 21.76
C THR A 386 -34.14 3.50 21.25
N GLY A 387 -34.56 3.43 19.98
CA GLY A 387 -35.14 2.21 19.38
C GLY A 387 -34.15 1.35 18.59
N SER A 388 -34.48 0.07 18.43
CA SER A 388 -33.62 -0.95 17.83
C SER A 388 -33.57 -0.95 16.29
N ASP A 389 -34.53 -0.31 15.64
CA ASP A 389 -34.69 -0.38 14.17
C ASP A 389 -33.79 0.62 13.42
N ILE A 390 -33.03 1.42 14.16
CA ILE A 390 -32.15 2.47 13.67
C ILE A 390 -30.71 2.08 13.99
N GLN A 391 -29.85 2.11 12.97
CA GLN A 391 -28.45 1.74 13.12
C GLN A 391 -27.52 2.84 12.61
N THR A 392 -26.29 2.86 13.10
CA THR A 392 -25.22 3.65 12.47
C THR A 392 -24.73 2.97 11.19
N PRO A 393 -24.02 3.68 10.30
CA PRO A 393 -23.43 3.10 9.10
C PRO A 393 -22.50 1.91 9.36
N ARG A 394 -21.98 1.79 10.59
CA ARG A 394 -21.11 0.68 11.03
C ARG A 394 -21.88 -0.47 11.67
N GLY A 395 -23.20 -0.46 11.58
CA GLY A 395 -24.08 -1.54 12.04
C GLY A 395 -24.25 -1.59 13.56
N ILE A 396 -24.01 -0.47 14.26
CA ILE A 396 -24.33 -0.37 15.69
C ILE A 396 -25.76 0.12 15.85
N ALA A 397 -26.56 -0.62 16.60
CA ALA A 397 -27.94 -0.29 16.92
C ALA A 397 -28.17 -0.43 18.44
N ILE A 398 -29.33 0.00 18.91
CA ILE A 398 -29.75 -0.29 20.28
C ILE A 398 -29.84 -1.82 20.46
N GLY A 399 -29.23 -2.32 21.53
CA GLY A 399 -29.06 -3.76 21.78
C GLY A 399 -27.70 -4.33 21.33
N SER A 400 -26.88 -3.59 20.56
CA SER A 400 -25.52 -4.03 20.24
C SER A 400 -24.66 -4.16 21.49
N THR A 401 -23.72 -5.11 21.49
CA THR A 401 -22.80 -5.31 22.62
C THR A 401 -21.65 -4.32 22.59
N LEU A 402 -21.03 -4.07 23.75
CA LEU A 402 -19.80 -3.29 23.85
C LEU A 402 -18.67 -3.87 22.98
N GLU A 403 -18.63 -5.19 22.76
CA GLU A 403 -17.65 -5.82 21.87
C GLU A 403 -17.90 -5.47 20.40
N GLN A 404 -19.17 -5.50 19.96
CA GLN A 404 -19.54 -5.06 18.61
C GLN A 404 -19.21 -3.59 18.41
N LEU A 405 -19.50 -2.75 19.41
CA LEU A 405 -19.15 -1.32 19.40
C LEU A 405 -17.64 -1.10 19.26
N LYS A 406 -16.83 -1.77 20.09
CA LYS A 406 -15.35 -1.70 20.03
C LYS A 406 -14.77 -2.23 18.72
N LYS A 407 -15.45 -3.18 18.08
CA LYS A 407 -15.06 -3.68 16.76
C LYS A 407 -15.39 -2.69 15.65
N ALA A 408 -16.52 -1.98 15.76
CA ALA A 408 -16.95 -0.98 14.78
C ALA A 408 -16.11 0.31 14.84
N TYR A 409 -15.66 0.70 16.04
CA TYR A 409 -14.92 1.94 16.28
C TYR A 409 -13.68 1.67 17.13
N SER A 410 -12.49 1.84 16.55
CA SER A 410 -11.22 1.58 17.26
C SER A 410 -10.75 2.74 18.16
N ASN A 411 -11.39 3.91 18.07
CA ASN A 411 -11.06 5.15 18.78
C ASN A 411 -12.15 5.56 19.78
N LEU A 412 -12.67 4.60 20.55
CA LEU A 412 -13.64 4.87 21.62
C LEU A 412 -12.94 5.35 22.89
N ALA A 413 -13.32 6.54 23.37
CA ALA A 413 -12.95 7.05 24.67
C ALA A 413 -14.16 7.01 25.62
N VAL A 414 -13.95 6.70 26.90
CA VAL A 414 -15.00 6.86 27.91
C VAL A 414 -15.11 8.35 28.24
N VAL A 415 -16.32 8.90 28.21
CA VAL A 415 -16.56 10.28 28.64
C VAL A 415 -16.42 10.33 30.18
N PRO A 416 -15.42 11.04 30.74
CA PRO A 416 -15.06 10.90 32.15
C PRO A 416 -16.15 11.36 33.14
N GLU A 417 -16.96 12.34 32.76
CA GLU A 417 -17.93 13.01 33.64
C GLU A 417 -19.29 12.30 33.68
N ASP A 418 -19.60 11.44 32.71
CA ASP A 418 -20.93 10.83 32.53
C ASP A 418 -21.08 9.45 33.17
N ARG A 419 -20.37 9.18 34.28
CA ARG A 419 -20.60 7.95 35.04
C ARG A 419 -21.93 8.05 35.79
N ILE A 420 -23.00 7.60 35.13
CA ILE A 420 -24.35 7.58 35.69
C ILE A 420 -24.40 6.66 36.92
N ASP A 421 -23.83 5.45 36.81
CA ASP A 421 -23.69 4.48 37.89
C ASP A 421 -22.50 3.52 37.66
N LYS A 422 -22.40 2.42 38.42
CA LYS A 422 -21.30 1.45 38.31
C LYS A 422 -21.34 0.57 37.07
N SER A 423 -22.45 0.53 36.33
CA SER A 423 -22.62 -0.35 35.17
C SER A 423 -23.01 0.37 33.88
N THR A 424 -23.13 1.69 33.92
CA THR A 424 -23.46 2.54 32.77
C THR A 424 -22.31 3.47 32.41
N TYR A 425 -21.89 3.44 31.15
CA TYR A 425 -20.79 4.24 30.62
C TYR A 425 -21.18 4.87 29.29
N THR A 426 -20.84 6.15 29.10
CA THR A 426 -20.90 6.81 27.79
C THR A 426 -19.55 6.68 27.10
N TYR A 427 -19.57 6.14 25.88
CA TYR A 427 -18.41 6.07 25.00
C TYR A 427 -18.55 7.07 23.88
N ARG A 428 -17.52 7.87 23.65
CA ARG A 428 -17.42 8.82 22.53
C ARG A 428 -16.44 8.29 21.48
N VAL A 429 -16.80 8.44 20.22
CA VAL A 429 -15.97 8.13 19.07
C VAL A 429 -15.28 9.42 18.60
N GLY A 430 -13.94 9.40 18.45
CA GLY A 430 -13.17 10.55 17.95
C GLY A 430 -12.23 11.22 18.97
N LYS A 431 -11.53 12.29 18.54
CA LYS A 431 -10.70 13.13 19.41
C LYS A 431 -11.56 14.25 20.01
N TYR A 432 -11.22 14.70 21.22
CA TYR A 432 -11.96 15.69 22.02
C TYR A 432 -12.12 17.10 21.38
N GLU A 433 -11.50 17.38 20.24
CA GLU A 433 -11.37 18.73 19.66
C GLU A 433 -12.36 19.04 18.51
N GLU A 434 -13.32 18.16 18.23
CA GLU A 434 -14.35 18.38 17.21
C GLU A 434 -15.69 18.79 17.85
N PHE A 435 -16.40 19.73 17.21
CA PHE A 435 -17.77 20.09 17.61
C PHE A 435 -18.79 19.01 17.22
N LYS A 436 -18.43 18.05 16.37
CA LYS A 436 -19.29 16.91 16.01
C LYS A 436 -18.96 15.74 16.93
N HIS A 437 -19.98 15.21 17.58
CA HIS A 437 -19.85 14.13 18.55
C HIS A 437 -20.73 12.94 18.18
N MET A 438 -20.19 11.76 18.43
CA MET A 438 -20.89 10.48 18.32
C MET A 438 -20.69 9.72 19.63
N GLU A 439 -21.78 9.50 20.34
CA GLU A 439 -21.79 8.92 21.67
C GLU A 439 -22.70 7.69 21.77
N TYR A 440 -22.29 6.76 22.61
CA TYR A 440 -22.97 5.50 22.90
C TYR A 440 -23.08 5.31 24.40
N THR A 441 -24.31 5.35 24.92
CA THR A 441 -24.57 4.94 26.31
C THR A 441 -24.65 3.43 26.35
N VAL A 442 -23.80 2.82 27.16
CA VAL A 442 -23.72 1.37 27.33
C VAL A 442 -24.04 1.02 28.78
N LYS A 443 -25.11 0.27 28.99
CA LYS A 443 -25.54 -0.24 30.29
C LYS A 443 -25.41 -1.75 30.33
N ASP A 444 -24.73 -2.28 31.35
CA ASP A 444 -24.49 -3.72 31.53
C ASP A 444 -23.90 -4.39 30.27
N GLY A 445 -23.06 -3.65 29.54
CA GLY A 445 -22.40 -4.12 28.31
C GLY A 445 -23.24 -4.03 27.03
N ILE A 446 -24.45 -3.45 27.10
CA ILE A 446 -25.38 -3.30 25.97
C ILE A 446 -25.58 -1.82 25.65
N VAL A 447 -25.54 -1.47 24.36
CA VAL A 447 -25.85 -0.11 23.86
C VAL A 447 -27.33 0.17 24.08
N THR A 448 -27.64 1.20 24.88
CA THR A 448 -29.01 1.62 25.22
C THR A 448 -29.37 2.99 24.65
N GLN A 449 -28.40 3.73 24.14
CA GLN A 449 -28.62 5.02 23.48
C GLN A 449 -27.50 5.30 22.48
N ILE A 450 -27.85 5.91 21.35
CA ILE A 450 -26.88 6.42 20.37
C ILE A 450 -27.20 7.89 20.15
N ARG A 451 -26.20 8.77 20.32
CA ARG A 451 -26.37 10.22 20.15
C ARG A 451 -25.36 10.76 19.14
N LEU A 452 -25.85 11.38 18.07
CA LEU A 452 -25.04 12.16 17.12
C LEU A 452 -25.42 13.63 17.30
N TYR A 453 -24.46 14.51 17.57
CA TYR A 453 -24.78 15.92 17.78
C TYR A 453 -23.64 16.87 17.41
N ILE A 454 -24.01 18.11 17.12
CA ILE A 454 -23.09 19.25 17.01
C ILE A 454 -23.17 20.05 18.31
N GLU A 455 -22.06 20.15 19.01
CA GLU A 455 -21.87 21.06 20.13
C GLU A 455 -21.75 22.48 19.60
N MET A 456 -22.63 23.35 20.10
CA MET A 456 -22.67 24.76 19.75
C MET A 456 -21.74 25.52 20.71
N PRO A 457 -20.72 26.23 20.20
CA PRO A 457 -19.68 26.87 21.02
C PRO A 457 -20.15 28.09 21.82
#